data_AF-A0A7M2YTM1-F1
#
_entry.id   AF-A0A7M2YTM1-F1
#
_cell.length_a   1.000
_cell.length_b   1.000
_cell.length_c   1.000
_cell.angle_alpha   90.00
_cell.angle_beta   90.00
_cell.angle_gamma   90.00
#
_symmetry.space_group_name_H-M   'P 1'
#
loop_
_entity.id
_entity.type
_entity.pdbx_description
1 polymer ?
#
loop_
_entity_poly.entity_id
_entity_poly.type
_entity_poly.pdbx_seq_one_letter_code
_entity_poly.pdbx_strand_id
1 'polypeptide(L)'
;MSWKLLSVLLQYPDDALLEAMAELELTAAQLPPAQRTPVDGFLAYLRATPPAVLRQAYVEAFDFDRRSAMHLTWHTHGDRRQRGIELVRLKRHYAEAGLPLADGELPDYLPVILEFTELRPGEGIELLVGLRPSLELVRAALHRRQSPYAGLLDAVCVVLPKPTARQLEQARRLALEGPPAELVGLEPVSAPDAVGAGA
;
A
#
# COMPACT_ATOMS: atom_id res chain seq x y z
N MET A 1 18.94 -3.63 -3.35
CA MET A 1 17.49 -3.86 -3.53
C MET A 1 17.03 -2.91 -4.60
N SER A 2 16.28 -3.39 -5.59
CA SER A 2 15.61 -2.49 -6.54
C SER A 2 14.22 -2.18 -6.00
N TRP A 3 14.06 -0.96 -5.48
CA TRP A 3 12.78 -0.46 -5.01
C TRP A 3 11.82 -0.20 -6.17
N LYS A 4 12.36 0.25 -7.31
CA LYS A 4 11.55 0.42 -8.53
C LYS A 4 10.94 -0.89 -9.02
N LEU A 5 11.70 -1.99 -9.00
CA LEU A 5 11.14 -3.30 -9.39
C LEU A 5 10.00 -3.73 -8.46
N LEU A 6 10.19 -3.59 -7.14
CA LEU A 6 9.13 -3.89 -6.17
C LEU A 6 7.92 -2.96 -6.31
N SER A 7 8.15 -1.68 -6.62
CA SER A 7 7.09 -0.72 -6.94
C SER A 7 6.23 -1.21 -8.10
N VAL A 8 6.85 -1.61 -9.21
CA VAL A 8 6.12 -2.11 -10.39
C VAL A 8 5.38 -3.41 -10.09
N LEU A 9 6.01 -4.38 -9.44
CA LEU A 9 5.39 -5.69 -9.15
C LEU A 9 4.23 -5.63 -8.14
N LEU A 10 4.11 -4.53 -7.38
CA LEU A 10 2.99 -4.27 -6.47
C LEU A 10 1.85 -3.49 -7.13
N GLN A 11 2.00 -3.05 -8.38
CA GLN A 11 0.91 -2.42 -9.13
C GLN A 11 -0.06 -3.46 -9.67
N TYR A 12 -1.23 -2.98 -10.08
CA TYR A 12 -2.25 -3.81 -10.71
C TYR A 12 -1.67 -4.49 -11.97
N PRO A 13 -1.90 -5.81 -12.19
CA PRO A 13 -1.39 -6.52 -13.35
C PRO A 13 -2.20 -6.20 -14.61
N ASP A 14 -2.04 -4.98 -15.11
CA ASP A 14 -2.56 -4.52 -16.39
C ASP A 14 -1.79 -5.13 -17.57
N ASP A 15 -2.24 -4.86 -18.79
CA ASP A 15 -1.59 -5.39 -19.98
C ASP A 15 -0.14 -4.88 -20.12
N ALA A 16 0.14 -3.63 -19.74
CA ALA A 16 1.48 -3.05 -19.82
C ALA A 16 2.49 -3.78 -18.92
N LEU A 17 2.12 -4.08 -17.67
CA LEU A 17 2.95 -4.86 -16.76
C LEU A 17 3.21 -6.27 -17.30
N LEU A 18 2.17 -6.93 -17.82
CA LEU A 18 2.27 -8.30 -18.32
C LEU A 18 3.05 -8.39 -19.64
N GLU A 19 2.99 -7.37 -20.49
CA GLU A 19 3.81 -7.25 -21.69
C GLU A 19 5.29 -7.00 -21.35
N ALA A 20 5.57 -6.28 -20.26
CA ALA A 20 6.93 -6.00 -19.78
C ALA A 20 7.62 -7.18 -19.05
N MET A 21 6.99 -8.36 -18.98
CA MET A 21 7.47 -9.51 -18.19
C MET A 21 8.94 -9.90 -18.48
N ALA A 22 9.37 -9.89 -19.74
CA ALA A 22 10.76 -10.23 -20.08
C ALA A 22 11.76 -9.21 -19.53
N GLU A 23 11.42 -7.92 -19.53
CA GLU A 23 12.26 -6.86 -18.97
C GLU A 23 12.31 -6.93 -17.44
N LEU A 24 11.17 -7.24 -16.80
CA LEU A 24 11.10 -7.45 -15.35
C LEU A 24 11.97 -8.63 -14.91
N GLU A 25 11.95 -9.74 -15.67
CA GLU A 25 12.80 -10.92 -15.43
C GLU A 25 14.29 -10.61 -15.60
N LEU A 26 14.66 -9.86 -16.65
CA LEU A 26 16.05 -9.42 -16.86
C LEU A 26 16.53 -8.49 -15.73
N THR A 27 15.67 -7.59 -15.27
CA THR A 27 15.95 -6.69 -14.15
C THR A 27 16.14 -7.47 -12.85
N ALA A 28 15.24 -8.42 -12.57
CA ALA A 28 15.33 -9.30 -11.40
C ALA A 28 16.62 -10.13 -11.39
N ALA A 29 17.09 -10.58 -12.56
CA ALA A 29 18.31 -11.37 -12.69
C ALA A 29 19.58 -10.62 -12.23
N GLN A 30 19.56 -9.28 -12.20
CA GLN A 30 20.66 -8.45 -11.71
C GLN A 30 20.68 -8.31 -10.18
N LEU A 31 19.65 -8.80 -9.47
CA LEU A 31 19.57 -8.69 -8.02
C LEU A 31 20.48 -9.73 -7.32
N PRO A 32 21.04 -9.38 -6.14
CA PRO A 32 21.71 -10.35 -5.29
C PRO A 32 20.78 -11.53 -4.94
N PRO A 33 21.28 -12.78 -4.81
CA PRO A 33 20.44 -13.97 -4.61
C PRO A 33 19.40 -13.84 -3.50
N ALA A 34 19.78 -13.28 -2.35
CA ALA A 34 18.88 -13.11 -1.21
C ALA A 34 17.67 -12.19 -1.50
N GLN A 35 17.83 -11.22 -2.41
CA GLN A 35 16.76 -10.30 -2.83
C GLN A 35 15.99 -10.85 -4.03
N ARG A 36 16.66 -11.66 -4.85
CA ARG A 36 16.12 -12.25 -6.07
C ARG A 36 15.07 -13.32 -5.78
N THR A 37 15.29 -14.21 -4.80
CA THR A 37 14.37 -15.33 -4.52
C THR A 37 12.88 -14.95 -4.40
N PRO A 38 12.46 -13.97 -3.57
CA PRO A 38 11.06 -13.59 -3.48
C PRO A 38 10.52 -12.98 -4.79
N VAL A 39 11.35 -12.23 -5.52
CA VAL A 39 11.00 -11.62 -6.80
C VAL A 39 10.81 -12.69 -7.88
N ASP A 40 11.75 -13.62 -8.02
CA ASP A 40 11.68 -14.73 -8.96
C ASP A 40 10.45 -15.61 -8.72
N GLY A 41 10.13 -15.88 -7.45
CA GLY A 41 8.92 -16.62 -7.09
C GLY A 41 7.65 -15.91 -7.54
N PHE A 42 7.59 -14.59 -7.39
CA PHE A 42 6.44 -13.79 -7.83
C PHE A 42 6.37 -13.69 -9.37
N LEU A 43 7.49 -13.50 -10.05
CA LEU A 43 7.54 -13.47 -11.52
C LEU A 43 7.12 -14.83 -12.12
N ALA A 44 7.53 -15.94 -11.50
CA ALA A 44 7.08 -17.27 -11.88
C ALA A 44 5.56 -17.43 -11.70
N TYR A 45 5.00 -16.88 -10.61
CA TYR A 45 3.56 -16.81 -10.40
C TYR A 45 2.85 -16.01 -11.49
N LEU A 46 3.37 -14.84 -11.88
CA LEU A 46 2.82 -14.03 -12.99
C LEU A 46 2.83 -14.82 -14.31
N ARG A 47 3.93 -15.51 -14.63
CA ARG A 47 4.05 -16.32 -15.85
C ARG A 47 3.08 -17.49 -15.91
N ALA A 48 2.87 -18.17 -14.79
CA ALA A 48 2.08 -19.40 -14.72
C ALA A 48 0.57 -19.15 -14.63
N THR A 49 0.14 -17.91 -14.38
CA THR A 49 -1.24 -17.60 -14.04
C THR A 49 -1.93 -16.79 -15.14
N PRO A 50 -3.15 -17.16 -15.57
CA PRO A 50 -3.88 -16.39 -16.57
C PRO A 50 -4.14 -14.94 -16.12
N PRO A 51 -4.09 -13.93 -17.02
CA PRO A 51 -4.26 -12.51 -16.66
C PRO A 51 -5.52 -12.20 -15.86
N ALA A 52 -6.66 -12.82 -16.21
CA ALA A 52 -7.91 -12.62 -15.48
C ALA A 52 -7.81 -13.07 -14.01
N VAL A 53 -7.11 -14.19 -13.75
CA VAL A 53 -6.90 -14.71 -12.40
C VAL A 53 -5.92 -13.83 -11.62
N LEU A 54 -4.87 -13.30 -12.26
CA LEU A 54 -3.95 -12.34 -11.65
C LEU A 54 -4.67 -11.07 -11.18
N ARG A 55 -5.50 -10.51 -12.05
CA ARG A 55 -6.31 -9.32 -11.76
C ARG A 55 -7.28 -9.55 -10.61
N GLN A 56 -7.96 -10.70 -10.61
CA GLN A 56 -8.83 -11.10 -9.50
C GLN A 56 -8.04 -11.24 -8.20
N ALA A 57 -6.90 -11.95 -8.22
CA ALA A 57 -6.05 -12.14 -7.05
C ALA A 57 -5.53 -10.80 -6.49
N TYR A 58 -5.23 -9.83 -7.34
CA TYR A 58 -4.86 -8.48 -6.93
C TYR A 58 -6.00 -7.79 -6.17
N VAL A 59 -7.20 -7.75 -6.75
CA VAL A 59 -8.39 -7.15 -6.14
C VAL A 59 -8.71 -7.82 -4.80
N GLU A 60 -8.64 -9.16 -4.75
CA GLU A 60 -8.82 -9.93 -3.51
C GLU A 60 -7.74 -9.63 -2.46
N ALA A 61 -6.51 -9.35 -2.89
CA ALA A 61 -5.40 -9.04 -2.01
C ALA A 61 -5.47 -7.61 -1.47
N PHE A 62 -5.84 -6.62 -2.27
CA PHE A 62 -5.64 -5.20 -1.92
C PHE A 62 -6.92 -4.37 -1.84
N ASP A 63 -7.98 -4.72 -2.55
CA ASP A 63 -9.18 -3.90 -2.65
C ASP A 63 -10.34 -4.44 -1.80
N PHE A 64 -10.48 -5.77 -1.71
CA PHE A 64 -11.53 -6.40 -0.90
C PHE A 64 -11.16 -6.49 0.57
N ASP A 65 -9.91 -6.84 0.90
CA ASP A 65 -9.44 -6.84 2.28
C ASP A 65 -8.82 -5.48 2.61
N ARG A 66 -9.61 -4.66 3.30
CA ARG A 66 -9.17 -3.34 3.76
C ARG A 66 -7.87 -3.41 4.57
N ARG A 67 -7.55 -4.52 5.26
CA ARG A 67 -6.33 -4.65 6.07
C ARG A 67 -5.05 -4.71 5.25
N SER A 68 -5.13 -5.09 3.98
CA SER A 68 -3.98 -5.13 3.07
C SER A 68 -3.94 -3.98 2.07
N ALA A 69 -4.90 -3.04 2.13
CA ALA A 69 -4.87 -1.84 1.29
C ALA A 69 -3.52 -1.12 1.34
N MET A 70 -3.00 -0.72 0.18
CA MET A 70 -1.64 -0.16 0.07
C MET A 70 -1.53 1.35 0.36
N HIS A 71 -2.63 2.01 0.72
CA HIS A 71 -2.64 3.40 1.18
C HIS A 71 -2.30 3.44 2.68
N LEU A 72 -1.02 3.62 3.00
CA LEU A 72 -0.51 3.29 4.34
C LEU A 72 -1.04 4.22 5.45
N THR A 73 -1.32 5.49 5.14
CA THR A 73 -1.86 6.43 6.14
C THR A 73 -3.34 6.20 6.41
N TRP A 74 -4.04 5.53 5.50
CA TRP A 74 -5.44 5.16 5.69
C TRP A 74 -5.62 4.23 6.90
N HIS A 75 -4.69 3.30 7.14
CA HIS A 75 -4.77 2.41 8.31
C HIS A 75 -4.72 3.16 9.64
N THR A 76 -3.92 4.23 9.74
CA THR A 76 -3.76 4.99 10.99
C THR A 76 -4.79 6.09 11.17
N HIS A 77 -5.24 6.70 10.07
CA HIS A 77 -6.10 7.89 10.13
C HIS A 77 -7.54 7.64 9.67
N GLY A 78 -7.79 6.56 8.91
CA GLY A 78 -9.06 6.37 8.21
C GLY A 78 -9.33 7.51 7.23
N ASP A 79 -10.59 7.85 7.03
CA ASP A 79 -11.00 8.93 6.13
C ASP A 79 -11.09 10.31 6.81
N ARG A 80 -10.60 10.40 8.05
CA ARG A 80 -10.64 11.64 8.85
C ARG A 80 -9.79 12.75 8.24
N ARG A 81 -10.15 13.99 8.57
CA ARG A 81 -9.34 15.22 8.28
C ARG A 81 -7.83 15.06 8.52
N GLN A 82 -7.43 14.32 9.56
CA GLN A 82 -6.02 14.09 9.87
C GLN A 82 -5.27 13.37 8.73
N ARG A 83 -5.93 12.45 8.01
CA ARG A 83 -5.35 11.82 6.81
C ARG A 83 -5.07 12.86 5.74
N GLY A 84 -6.04 13.74 5.47
CA GLY A 84 -5.88 14.82 4.50
C GLY A 84 -4.66 15.71 4.79
N ILE A 85 -4.42 16.05 6.05
CA ILE A 85 -3.23 16.82 6.47
C ILE A 85 -1.93 16.03 6.20
N GLU A 86 -1.91 14.74 6.51
CA GLU A 86 -0.73 13.90 6.26
C GLU A 86 -0.46 13.74 4.75
N LEU A 87 -1.49 13.57 3.93
CA LEU A 87 -1.34 13.51 2.47
C LEU A 87 -0.77 14.82 1.91
N VAL A 88 -1.22 15.98 2.39
CA VAL A 88 -0.66 17.28 1.98
C VAL A 88 0.81 17.40 2.39
N ARG A 89 1.15 16.99 3.62
CA ARG A 89 2.54 16.97 4.10
C ARG A 89 3.42 16.09 3.23
N LEU A 90 2.96 14.88 2.90
CA LEU A 90 3.70 13.98 2.04
C LEU A 90 3.87 14.58 0.64
N LYS A 91 2.81 15.02 -0.03
CA LYS A 91 2.91 15.67 -1.36
C LYS A 91 3.94 16.79 -1.39
N ARG A 92 3.96 17.63 -0.35
CA ARG A 92 4.95 18.70 -0.21
C ARG A 92 6.37 18.14 -0.09
N HIS A 93 6.57 17.09 0.70
CA HIS A 93 7.88 16.42 0.83
C HIS A 93 8.40 15.89 -0.51
N TYR A 94 7.57 15.20 -1.29
CA TYR A 94 7.93 14.75 -2.66
C TYR A 94 8.33 15.94 -3.55
N ALA A 95 7.56 17.03 -3.53
CA ALA A 95 7.84 18.23 -4.32
C ALA A 95 9.14 18.94 -3.89
N GLU A 96 9.40 19.07 -2.58
CA GLU A 96 10.64 19.65 -2.04
C GLU A 96 11.88 18.82 -2.40
N ALA A 97 11.71 17.50 -2.55
CA ALA A 97 12.75 16.60 -3.07
C ALA A 97 12.92 16.67 -4.60
N GLY A 98 12.17 17.53 -5.30
CA GLY A 98 12.23 17.72 -6.76
C GLY A 98 11.49 16.64 -7.55
N LEU A 99 10.61 15.86 -6.91
CA LEU A 99 9.88 14.73 -7.49
C LEU A 99 8.36 14.91 -7.28
N PRO A 100 7.74 15.96 -7.86
CA PRO A 100 6.31 16.18 -7.68
C PRO A 100 5.51 15.01 -8.25
N LEU A 101 4.48 14.58 -7.51
CA LEU A 101 3.58 13.50 -7.93
C LEU A 101 2.61 13.97 -9.01
N ALA A 102 2.15 13.03 -9.83
CA ALA A 102 1.11 13.30 -10.83
C ALA A 102 -0.24 13.64 -10.18
N ASP A 103 -1.09 14.35 -10.91
CA ASP A 103 -2.43 14.66 -10.45
C ASP A 103 -3.24 13.37 -10.22
N GLY A 104 -3.96 13.31 -9.10
CA GLY A 104 -4.74 12.14 -8.69
C GLY A 104 -3.96 11.05 -7.95
N GLU A 105 -2.62 11.04 -8.03
CA GLU A 105 -1.80 10.08 -7.31
C GLU A 105 -1.75 10.39 -5.80
N LEU A 106 -1.93 9.36 -4.98
CA LEU A 106 -1.86 9.49 -3.53
C LEU A 106 -0.44 9.21 -3.03
N PRO A 107 0.14 10.13 -2.23
CA PRO A 107 1.55 10.07 -1.82
C PRO A 107 1.85 8.96 -0.80
N ASP A 108 0.81 8.36 -0.20
CA ASP A 108 0.92 7.28 0.78
C ASP A 108 0.69 5.89 0.18
N TYR A 109 0.49 5.81 -1.13
CA TYR A 109 0.42 4.55 -1.85
C TYR A 109 1.80 3.88 -1.86
N LEU A 110 1.87 2.63 -1.40
CA LEU A 110 3.15 1.94 -1.21
C LEU A 110 4.04 1.93 -2.47
N PRO A 111 3.57 1.59 -3.68
CA PRO A 111 4.38 1.68 -4.90
C PRO A 111 4.99 3.07 -5.16
N VAL A 112 4.28 4.15 -4.85
CA VAL A 112 4.79 5.53 -4.97
C VAL A 112 5.93 5.78 -4.00
N ILE A 113 5.77 5.33 -2.75
CA ILE A 113 6.83 5.42 -1.74
C ILE A 113 8.06 4.63 -2.18
N LEU A 114 7.88 3.43 -2.74
CA LEU A 114 8.99 2.60 -3.21
C LEU A 114 9.71 3.23 -4.41
N GLU A 115 8.97 3.81 -5.35
CA GLU A 115 9.55 4.55 -6.47
C GLU A 115 10.37 5.75 -5.98
N PHE A 116 9.84 6.51 -5.04
CA PHE A 116 10.58 7.59 -4.40
C PHE A 116 11.80 7.09 -3.63
N THR A 117 11.73 5.92 -2.99
CA THR A 117 12.86 5.31 -2.30
C THR A 117 13.98 4.89 -3.26
N GLU A 118 13.68 4.55 -4.52
CA GLU A 118 14.71 4.32 -5.53
C GLU A 118 15.51 5.61 -5.80
N LEU A 119 14.81 6.74 -5.93
CA LEU A 119 15.39 8.03 -6.32
C LEU A 119 16.00 8.80 -5.12
N ARG A 120 15.44 8.61 -3.93
CA ARG A 120 15.84 9.24 -2.66
C ARG A 120 15.92 8.18 -1.55
N PRO A 121 16.92 7.27 -1.57
CA PRO A 121 16.96 6.12 -0.65
C PRO A 121 16.88 6.47 0.84
N GLY A 122 17.59 7.53 1.28
CA GLY A 122 17.55 7.97 2.68
C GLY A 122 16.14 8.39 3.12
N GLU A 123 15.58 9.37 2.42
CA GLU A 123 14.25 9.93 2.71
C GLU A 123 13.14 8.89 2.55
N GLY A 124 13.20 8.06 1.51
CA GLY A 124 12.22 6.99 1.28
C GLY A 124 12.26 5.89 2.35
N ILE A 125 13.45 5.48 2.79
CA ILE A 125 13.59 4.53 3.90
C ILE A 125 13.05 5.13 5.19
N GLU A 126 13.36 6.40 5.49
CA GLU A 126 12.80 7.09 6.65
C GLU A 126 11.27 7.13 6.62
N LEU A 127 10.69 7.40 5.45
CA LEU A 127 9.25 7.38 5.24
C LEU A 127 8.65 5.99 5.50
N LEU A 128 9.23 4.94 4.94
CA LEU A 128 8.82 3.54 5.17
C LEU A 128 8.92 3.14 6.65
N VAL A 129 9.96 3.60 7.35
CA VAL A 129 10.13 3.38 8.79
C VAL A 129 9.05 4.13 9.59
N GLY A 130 8.70 5.35 9.19
CA GLY A 130 7.60 6.12 9.78
C GLY A 130 6.24 5.42 9.61
N LEU A 131 6.02 4.78 8.47
CA LEU A 131 4.81 4.04 8.12
C LEU A 131 4.87 2.55 8.48
N ARG A 132 5.88 2.14 9.27
CA ARG A 132 6.15 0.74 9.56
C ARG A 132 4.96 -0.03 10.18
N PRO A 133 4.15 0.53 11.10
CA PRO A 133 3.00 -0.19 11.64
C PRO A 133 1.99 -0.60 10.56
N SER A 134 1.67 0.30 9.62
CA SER A 134 0.78 0.01 8.49
C SER A 134 1.39 -1.01 7.54
N LEU A 135 2.70 -0.89 7.26
CA LEU A 135 3.41 -1.84 6.40
C LEU A 135 3.40 -3.27 7.00
N GLU A 136 3.64 -3.41 8.31
CA GLU A 136 3.59 -4.72 8.99
C GLU A 136 2.16 -5.27 9.07
N LEU A 137 1.14 -4.42 9.21
CA LEU A 137 -0.27 -4.83 9.11
C LEU A 137 -0.56 -5.45 7.74
N VAL A 138 -0.21 -4.74 6.65
CA VAL A 138 -0.42 -5.20 5.27
C VAL A 138 0.32 -6.51 5.04
N ARG A 139 1.61 -6.57 5.42
CA ARG A 139 2.44 -7.77 5.30
C ARG A 139 1.83 -8.96 6.03
N ALA A 140 1.40 -8.77 7.29
CA ALA A 140 0.77 -9.82 8.06
C ALA A 140 -0.57 -10.28 7.46
N ALA A 141 -1.35 -9.35 6.89
CA ALA A 141 -2.60 -9.68 6.22
C ALA A 141 -2.39 -10.55 4.98
N LEU A 142 -1.41 -10.21 4.14
CA LEU A 142 -1.06 -10.99 2.96
C LEU A 142 -0.56 -12.39 3.33
N HIS A 143 0.27 -12.53 4.37
CA HIS A 143 0.74 -13.82 4.87
C HIS A 143 -0.39 -14.71 5.38
N ARG A 144 -1.33 -14.16 6.16
CA ARG A 144 -2.51 -14.94 6.63
C ARG A 144 -3.36 -15.47 5.48
N ARG A 145 -3.38 -14.77 4.35
CA ARG A 145 -4.10 -15.14 3.14
C ARG A 145 -3.27 -16.02 2.20
N GLN A 146 -2.02 -16.30 2.54
CA GLN A 146 -1.06 -17.01 1.69
C GLN A 146 -0.94 -16.35 0.30
N SER A 147 -1.04 -15.01 0.26
CA SER A 147 -0.99 -14.25 -0.99
C SER A 147 0.41 -14.29 -1.60
N PRO A 148 0.55 -14.49 -2.92
CA PRO A 148 1.85 -14.40 -3.62
C PRO A 148 2.55 -13.05 -3.39
N TYR A 149 1.79 -11.98 -3.17
CA TYR A 149 2.33 -10.65 -2.87
C TYR A 149 3.04 -10.55 -1.51
N ALA A 150 2.81 -11.49 -0.58
CA ALA A 150 3.44 -11.47 0.74
C ALA A 150 4.98 -11.50 0.66
N GLY A 151 5.54 -12.25 -0.30
CA GLY A 151 6.98 -12.33 -0.52
C GLY A 151 7.60 -10.99 -0.97
N LEU A 152 6.85 -10.18 -1.73
CA LEU A 152 7.30 -8.84 -2.11
C LEU A 152 7.37 -7.91 -0.90
N LEU A 153 6.39 -7.98 0.00
CA LEU A 153 6.40 -7.21 1.25
C LEU A 153 7.50 -7.68 2.20
N ASP A 154 7.82 -8.97 2.22
CA ASP A 154 8.99 -9.48 2.95
C ASP A 154 10.29 -8.92 2.39
N ALA A 155 10.42 -8.83 1.06
CA ALA A 155 11.57 -8.21 0.40
C ALA A 155 11.70 -6.73 0.79
N VAL A 156 10.61 -5.96 0.78
CA VAL A 156 10.60 -4.56 1.28
C VAL A 156 11.07 -4.52 2.74
N CYS A 157 10.51 -5.35 3.62
CA CYS A 157 10.80 -5.29 5.06
C CYS A 157 12.20 -5.78 5.44
N VAL A 158 12.83 -6.67 4.68
CA VAL A 158 14.14 -7.25 5.03
C VAL A 158 15.28 -6.22 4.98
N VAL A 159 15.14 -5.21 4.13
CA VAL A 159 16.14 -4.14 3.95
C VAL A 159 15.90 -2.94 4.86
N LEU A 160 14.73 -2.87 5.49
CA LEU A 160 14.44 -1.86 6.50
C LEU A 160 15.02 -2.28 7.86
N PRO A 161 15.32 -1.31 8.75
CA PRO A 161 15.62 -1.61 10.15
C PRO A 161 14.54 -2.51 10.77
N LYS A 162 14.93 -3.39 11.70
CA LYS A 162 13.95 -4.24 12.39
C LYS A 162 12.88 -3.38 13.08
N PRO A 163 11.59 -3.77 13.01
CA PRO A 163 10.54 -2.99 13.64
C PRO A 163 10.70 -3.03 15.15
N THR A 164 10.48 -1.89 15.79
CA THR A 164 10.47 -1.79 17.25
C THR A 164 9.26 -2.52 17.84
N ALA A 165 9.34 -2.91 19.12
CA ALA A 165 8.21 -3.53 19.82
C ALA A 165 6.95 -2.63 19.78
N ARG A 166 7.13 -1.30 19.88
CA ARG A 166 6.05 -0.33 19.77
C ARG A 166 5.38 -0.35 18.40
N GLN A 167 6.15 -0.39 17.31
CA GLN A 167 5.60 -0.45 15.95
C GLN A 167 4.83 -1.76 15.70
N LEU A 168 5.35 -2.89 16.20
CA LEU A 168 4.66 -4.18 16.10
C LEU A 168 3.35 -4.17 16.89
N GLU A 169 3.35 -3.56 18.08
CA GLU A 169 2.13 -3.45 18.89
C GLU A 169 1.08 -2.55 18.24
N GLN A 170 1.52 -1.44 17.64
CA GLN A 170 0.64 -0.59 16.84
C GLN A 170 0.04 -1.37 15.66
N ALA A 171 0.84 -2.16 14.93
CA ALA A 171 0.35 -2.99 13.82
C ALA A 171 -0.72 -4.00 14.29
N ARG A 172 -0.51 -4.66 15.44
CA ARG A 172 -1.49 -5.58 16.03
C ARG A 172 -2.80 -4.86 16.40
N ARG A 173 -2.68 -3.68 17.01
CA ARG A 173 -3.83 -2.86 17.36
C ARG A 173 -4.63 -2.46 16.12
N LEU A 174 -3.96 -2.01 15.06
CA LEU A 174 -4.61 -1.70 13.78
C LEU A 174 -5.29 -2.93 13.16
N ALA A 175 -4.72 -4.13 13.30
CA ALA A 175 -5.34 -5.36 12.81
C ALA A 175 -6.65 -5.70 13.53
N LEU A 176 -6.71 -5.43 14.83
CA LEU A 176 -7.88 -5.70 15.70
C LEU A 176 -8.96 -4.63 15.55
N GLU A 177 -8.58 -3.36 15.64
CA GLU A 177 -9.51 -2.22 15.65
C GLU A 177 -9.95 -1.80 14.24
N GLY A 178 -9.11 -2.08 13.23
CA GLY A 178 -9.24 -1.45 11.92
C GLY A 178 -8.90 0.05 11.98
N PRO A 179 -8.97 0.76 10.84
CA PRO A 179 -8.77 2.19 10.85
C PRO A 179 -9.91 2.91 11.55
N PRO A 180 -9.63 4.07 12.18
CA PRO A 180 -10.66 4.87 12.81
C PRO A 180 -11.71 5.31 11.77
N ALA A 181 -12.98 4.99 12.01
CA ALA A 181 -14.08 5.48 11.20
C ALA A 181 -14.27 6.99 11.42
N GLU A 182 -14.56 7.72 10.34
CA GLU A 182 -15.14 9.06 10.47
C GLU A 182 -16.61 8.90 10.87
N LEU A 183 -17.03 9.55 11.97
CA LEU A 183 -18.44 9.60 12.37
C LEU A 183 -19.20 10.49 11.38
N VAL A 184 -19.52 9.97 10.20
CA VAL A 184 -20.35 10.68 9.23
C VAL A 184 -21.81 10.55 9.65
N GLY A 185 -22.33 11.59 10.29
CA GLY A 185 -23.74 11.99 10.21
C GLY A 185 -24.81 10.98 10.62
N LEU A 186 -24.75 10.42 11.83
CA LEU A 186 -25.96 9.92 12.50
C LEU A 186 -26.63 11.04 13.30
N GLU A 187 -26.86 12.20 12.67
CA GLU A 187 -27.90 13.08 13.20
C GLU A 187 -29.23 12.48 12.74
N PRO A 188 -30.14 12.09 13.66
CA PRO A 188 -31.45 11.66 13.26
C PRO A 188 -32.09 12.81 12.49
N VAL A 189 -32.55 12.54 11.27
CA VAL A 189 -33.41 13.46 10.53
C VAL A 189 -34.60 13.74 11.43
N SER A 190 -34.62 14.91 12.08
CA SER A 190 -35.82 15.41 12.74
C SER A 190 -36.90 15.48 11.66
N ALA A 191 -37.99 14.74 11.88
CA ALA A 191 -39.14 14.74 11.00
C ALA A 191 -39.64 16.19 10.83
N PRO A 192 -39.98 16.63 9.61
CA PRO A 192 -40.51 17.98 9.41
C PRO A 192 -41.83 18.14 10.16
N ASP A 193 -41.92 19.26 10.88
CA ASP A 193 -43.07 19.71 11.65
C ASP A 193 -44.36 19.64 10.84
N ALA A 194 -45.43 19.23 11.53
CA ALA A 194 -46.80 19.23 11.04
C ALA A 194 -47.18 20.64 10.54
N VAL A 195 -47.47 20.74 9.24
CA VAL A 195 -48.16 21.90 8.66
C VAL A 195 -49.62 21.53 8.44
N GLY A 196 -50.49 22.36 9.01
CA GLY A 196 -51.93 22.13 9.13
C GLY A 196 -52.67 22.04 7.81
N ALA A 197 -53.65 21.15 7.78
CA ALA A 197 -54.75 21.18 6.82
C ALA A 197 -55.93 21.90 7.49
N GLY A 198 -56.14 23.16 7.11
CA GLY A 198 -57.42 23.83 7.28
C GLY A 198 -58.29 23.58 6.05
N ALA A 199 -59.48 23.03 6.28
CA ALA A 199 -60.72 23.29 5.55
C ALA A 199 -61.89 22.80 6.42
#